data_AF-A0A9E1NE16-F1
#
_entry.id   AF-A0A9E1NE16-F1
#
_cell.length_a   1.000
_cell.length_b   1.000
_cell.length_c   1.000
_cell.angle_alpha   90.00
_cell.angle_beta   90.00
_cell.angle_gamma   90.00
#
_symmetry.space_group_name_H-M   'P 1'
#
loop_
_entity.id
_entity.type
_entity.pdbx_description
1 polymer ?
#
loop_
_entity_poly.entity_id
_entity_poly.type
_entity_poly.pdbx_seq_one_letter_code
_entity_poly.pdbx_strand_id
1 'polypeptide(L)'
;MTNNFFYIITDTVFNILHILVIFINCFGWASKKTLKLNLWFLLLTISSWSILGLSFGIGFCFLTKIHSLALVSIGGSSINFSYLDYLLLVKLNIPASSNAISILSILVIFISLAISIKKNLIPENTAIFSLLLISCFGWVSIVYSQGIGFIHRWDDIYISLILITSYALVGSISYQLIRKNF
;
A
#
# COMPACT_ATOMS: atom_id res chain seq x y z
N MET A 1 -15.67 29.70 0.40
CA MET A 1 -14.87 29.98 -0.81
C MET A 1 -13.52 29.33 -0.60
N THR A 2 -13.12 28.42 -1.49
CA THR A 2 -11.83 27.73 -1.41
C THR A 2 -10.72 28.76 -1.63
N ASN A 3 -9.77 28.87 -0.70
CA ASN A 3 -8.62 29.72 -0.94
C ASN A 3 -7.66 28.97 -1.87
N ASN A 4 -7.70 29.31 -3.16
CA ASN A 4 -6.96 28.63 -4.23
C ASN A 4 -5.45 28.48 -3.93
N PHE A 5 -4.85 29.47 -3.27
CA PHE A 5 -3.43 29.42 -2.91
C PHE A 5 -3.13 28.30 -1.90
N PHE A 6 -3.88 28.23 -0.79
CA PHE A 6 -3.71 27.20 0.22
C PHE A 6 -4.08 25.81 -0.30
N TYR A 7 -5.08 25.72 -1.19
CA TYR A 7 -5.45 24.47 -1.83
C TYR A 7 -4.28 23.89 -2.65
N ILE A 8 -3.70 24.70 -3.55
CA ILE A 8 -2.59 24.27 -4.41
C ILE A 8 -1.40 23.81 -3.57
N ILE A 9 -1.02 24.58 -2.55
CA ILE A 9 0.11 24.23 -1.68
C ILE A 9 -0.15 22.89 -0.97
N THR A 10 -1.32 22.74 -0.36
CA THR A 10 -1.68 21.53 0.40
C THR A 10 -1.66 20.30 -0.50
N ASP A 11 -2.33 20.38 -1.65
CA ASP A 11 -2.39 19.30 -2.63
C ASP A 11 -0.98 18.96 -3.15
N THR A 12 -0.15 19.95 -3.51
CA THR A 12 1.22 19.72 -3.97
C THR A 12 2.08 19.03 -2.92
N VAL A 13 2.03 19.46 -1.66
CA VAL A 13 2.80 18.85 -0.55
C VAL A 13 2.42 17.38 -0.38
N PHE A 14 1.12 17.06 -0.33
CA PHE A 14 0.68 15.67 -0.18
C PHE A 14 1.00 14.82 -1.41
N ASN A 15 0.89 15.37 -2.63
CA ASN A 15 1.30 14.65 -3.84
C ASN A 15 2.80 14.31 -3.81
N ILE A 16 3.66 15.24 -3.39
CA ILE A 16 5.10 14.99 -3.22
C ILE A 16 5.32 13.89 -2.18
N LEU A 17 4.67 13.96 -1.03
CA LEU A 17 4.79 12.93 0.02
C LEU A 17 4.36 11.55 -0.49
N HIS A 18 3.21 11.46 -1.17
CA HIS A 18 2.74 10.20 -1.75
C HIS A 18 3.72 9.65 -2.78
N ILE A 19 4.20 10.49 -3.69
CA ILE A 19 5.17 10.10 -4.71
C ILE A 19 6.45 9.59 -4.03
N LEU A 20 6.99 10.29 -3.02
CA LEU A 20 8.15 9.83 -2.27
C LEU A 20 7.93 8.45 -1.64
N VAL A 21 6.78 8.22 -1.00
CA VAL A 21 6.43 6.91 -0.42
C VAL A 21 6.34 5.83 -1.49
N ILE A 22 5.70 6.12 -2.63
CA ILE A 22 5.61 5.19 -3.78
C ILE A 22 7.01 4.87 -4.30
N PHE A 23 7.88 5.87 -4.48
CA PHE A 23 9.25 5.66 -4.94
C PHE A 23 10.07 4.83 -3.95
N ILE A 24 9.97 5.09 -2.65
CA ILE A 24 10.63 4.27 -1.62
C ILE A 24 10.12 2.84 -1.70
N ASN A 25 8.81 2.62 -1.81
CA ASN A 25 8.22 1.30 -1.94
C ASN A 25 8.66 0.59 -3.23
N CYS A 26 8.66 1.26 -4.38
CA CYS A 26 8.97 0.64 -5.67
C CYS A 26 10.46 0.39 -5.89
N PHE A 27 11.34 1.28 -5.41
CA PHE A 27 12.76 1.31 -5.80
C PHE A 27 13.73 1.38 -4.63
N GLY A 28 13.26 1.54 -3.39
CA GLY A 28 14.14 1.71 -2.24
C GLY A 28 15.02 0.47 -1.94
N TRP A 29 14.74 -0.69 -2.53
CA TRP A 29 15.60 -1.88 -2.49
C TRP A 29 16.83 -1.80 -3.42
N ALA A 30 16.92 -0.80 -4.30
CA ALA A 30 18.02 -0.66 -5.26
C ALA A 30 19.34 -0.30 -4.56
N SER A 31 19.32 0.54 -3.53
CA SER A 31 20.49 0.96 -2.76
C SER A 31 20.56 0.25 -1.41
N LYS A 32 21.77 -0.16 -1.00
CA LYS A 32 22.01 -0.78 0.32
C LYS A 32 21.63 0.15 1.48
N LYS A 33 21.76 1.47 1.32
CA LYS A 33 21.45 2.47 2.36
C LYS A 33 19.95 2.57 2.62
N THR A 34 19.12 2.45 1.57
CA THR A 34 17.66 2.59 1.65
C THR A 34 16.93 1.26 1.80
N LEU A 35 17.64 0.14 1.69
CA LEU A 35 17.08 -1.20 1.67
C LEU A 35 16.29 -1.55 2.93
N LYS A 36 16.80 -1.18 4.13
CA LYS A 36 16.09 -1.39 5.39
C LYS A 36 14.86 -0.49 5.50
N LEU A 37 14.98 0.76 5.08
CA LEU A 37 13.89 1.72 5.06
C LEU A 37 12.76 1.25 4.14
N ASN A 38 13.09 0.82 2.93
CA ASN A 38 12.16 0.24 1.96
C ASN A 38 11.35 -0.90 2.57
N LEU A 39 12.00 -1.83 3.26
CA LEU A 39 11.30 -2.96 3.86
C LEU A 39 10.30 -2.52 4.93
N TRP A 40 10.66 -1.56 5.80
CA TRP A 40 9.71 -0.97 6.75
C TRP A 40 8.54 -0.27 6.08
N PHE A 41 8.78 0.50 5.02
CA PHE A 41 7.72 1.18 4.28
C PHE A 41 6.77 0.20 3.58
N LEU A 42 7.29 -0.90 3.02
CA LEU A 42 6.47 -1.96 2.43
C LEU A 42 5.59 -2.64 3.47
N LEU A 43 6.16 -2.98 4.64
CA LEU A 43 5.40 -3.55 5.75
C LEU A 43 4.32 -2.59 6.25
N LEU A 44 4.63 -1.30 6.38
CA LEU A 44 3.66 -0.28 6.77
C LEU A 44 2.55 -0.14 5.73
N THR A 45 2.89 -0.20 4.45
CA THR A 45 1.92 -0.11 3.34
C THR A 45 0.96 -1.30 3.37
N ILE A 46 1.48 -2.53 3.42
CA ILE A 46 0.64 -3.74 3.50
C ILE A 46 -0.19 -3.73 4.77
N SER A 47 0.37 -3.29 5.90
CA SER A 47 -0.36 -3.16 7.17
C SER A 47 -1.47 -2.11 7.09
N SER A 48 -1.24 -0.98 6.43
CA SER A 48 -2.28 0.03 6.21
C SER A 48 -3.41 -0.54 5.35
N TRP A 49 -3.07 -1.22 4.25
CA TRP A 49 -4.06 -1.79 3.33
C TRP A 49 -4.91 -2.89 3.98
N SER A 50 -4.33 -3.63 4.92
CA SER A 50 -4.94 -4.82 5.51
C SER A 50 -5.50 -4.60 6.91
N ILE A 51 -4.70 -4.10 7.86
CA ILE A 51 -5.08 -3.90 9.27
C ILE A 51 -6.00 -2.70 9.41
N LEU A 52 -5.55 -1.52 8.95
CA LEU A 52 -6.40 -0.32 8.95
C LEU A 52 -7.57 -0.49 7.97
N GLY A 53 -7.37 -1.28 6.92
CA GLY A 53 -8.42 -1.60 5.96
C GLY A 53 -9.60 -2.38 6.55
N LEU A 54 -9.45 -3.08 7.67
CA LEU A 54 -10.59 -3.71 8.35
C LEU A 54 -11.63 -2.68 8.81
N SER A 55 -11.20 -1.49 9.20
CA SER A 55 -12.09 -0.42 9.70
C SER A 55 -12.47 0.58 8.60
N PHE A 56 -11.53 0.90 7.71
CA PHE A 56 -11.70 1.98 6.73
C PHE A 56 -11.91 1.50 5.29
N GLY A 57 -11.83 0.19 5.04
CA GLY A 57 -11.96 -0.44 3.72
C GLY A 57 -10.63 -1.07 3.24
N ILE A 58 -10.69 -2.25 2.64
CA ILE A 58 -9.50 -2.96 2.15
C ILE A 58 -8.73 -2.14 1.11
N GLY A 59 -7.41 -2.06 1.24
CA GLY A 59 -6.56 -1.19 0.42
C GLY A 59 -6.40 0.23 0.97
N PHE A 60 -6.87 0.50 2.19
CA PHE A 60 -6.83 1.83 2.79
C PHE A 60 -5.41 2.37 2.99
N CYS A 61 -5.17 3.60 2.53
CA CYS A 61 -3.95 4.35 2.80
C CYS A 61 -4.22 5.52 3.74
N PHE A 62 -3.55 5.54 4.90
CA PHE A 62 -3.71 6.63 5.87
C PHE A 62 -3.37 8.01 5.26
N LEU A 63 -2.36 8.08 4.40
CA LEU A 63 -1.91 9.33 3.79
C LEU A 63 -2.97 9.91 2.85
N THR A 64 -3.69 9.06 2.11
CA THR A 64 -4.80 9.47 1.24
C THR A 64 -5.95 10.05 2.07
N LYS A 65 -6.26 9.45 3.22
CA LYS A 65 -7.30 9.96 4.12
C LYS A 65 -6.93 11.33 4.66
N ILE A 66 -5.70 11.51 5.13
CA ILE A 66 -5.23 12.81 5.65
C ILE A 66 -5.22 13.85 4.54
N HIS A 67 -4.73 13.50 3.35
CA HIS A 67 -4.75 14.39 2.18
C HIS A 67 -6.18 14.83 1.85
N SER A 68 -7.12 13.88 1.77
CA SER A 68 -8.53 14.16 1.52
C SER A 68 -9.15 15.08 2.58
N LEU A 69 -8.89 14.83 3.88
CA LEU A 69 -9.36 15.67 4.97
C LEU A 69 -8.78 17.09 4.93
N ALA A 70 -7.50 17.23 4.56
CA ALA A 70 -6.84 18.52 4.44
C ALA A 70 -7.39 19.36 3.28
N LEU A 71 -7.75 18.74 2.16
CA LEU A 71 -8.40 19.46 1.06
C LEU A 71 -9.82 19.88 1.43
N VAL A 72 -10.60 18.99 2.07
CA VAL A 72 -11.97 19.28 2.50
C VAL A 72 -12.01 20.42 3.53
N SER A 73 -11.07 20.48 4.48
CA SER A 73 -11.05 21.52 5.51
C SER A 73 -10.80 22.93 4.95
N ILE A 74 -10.17 23.03 3.78
CA ILE A 74 -9.91 24.30 3.07
C ILE A 74 -11.03 24.62 2.05
N GLY A 75 -12.06 23.77 1.98
CA GLY A 75 -13.22 23.91 1.09
C GLY A 75 -13.00 23.32 -0.31
N GLY A 76 -12.06 22.39 -0.46
CA GLY A 76 -11.82 21.62 -1.68
C GLY A 76 -12.65 20.33 -1.74
N SER A 77 -12.48 19.56 -2.81
CA SER A 77 -13.11 18.25 -2.96
C SER A 77 -12.35 17.16 -2.20
N SER A 78 -13.08 16.16 -1.71
CA SER A 78 -12.47 14.95 -1.14
C SER A 78 -11.83 14.11 -2.24
N ILE A 79 -10.68 13.54 -1.93
CA ILE A 79 -10.05 12.50 -2.77
C ILE A 79 -10.83 11.20 -2.60
N ASN A 80 -11.04 10.50 -3.73
CA ASN A 80 -11.59 9.15 -3.77
C ASN A 80 -10.71 8.17 -2.97
N PHE A 81 -11.21 6.96 -2.74
CA PHE A 81 -10.53 5.97 -1.89
C PHE A 81 -9.06 5.70 -2.28
N SER A 82 -8.76 5.70 -3.58
CA SER A 82 -7.42 5.45 -4.13
C SER A 82 -6.71 6.74 -4.53
N TYR A 83 -5.51 6.97 -3.97
CA TYR A 83 -4.63 8.06 -4.41
C TYR A 83 -4.19 7.89 -5.86
N LEU A 84 -3.90 6.67 -6.31
CA LEU A 84 -3.46 6.44 -7.68
C LEU A 84 -4.57 6.73 -8.70
N ASP A 85 -5.83 6.47 -8.35
CA ASP A 85 -6.96 6.88 -9.20
C ASP A 85 -7.07 8.41 -9.26
N TYR A 86 -6.91 9.09 -8.12
CA TYR A 86 -6.88 10.55 -8.08
C TYR A 86 -5.75 11.13 -8.94
N LEU A 87 -4.54 10.57 -8.85
CA LEU A 87 -3.42 11.06 -9.65
C LEU A 87 -3.56 10.71 -11.13
N LEU A 88 -3.81 9.45 -11.47
CA LEU A 88 -3.75 8.97 -12.85
C LEU A 88 -5.03 9.31 -13.62
N LEU A 89 -6.20 9.07 -13.03
CA LEU A 89 -7.49 9.24 -13.70
C LEU A 89 -7.98 10.68 -13.61
N VAL A 90 -7.91 11.30 -12.43
CA VAL A 90 -8.48 12.65 -12.22
C VAL A 90 -7.49 13.74 -12.64
N LYS A 91 -6.23 13.67 -12.21
CA LYS A 91 -5.24 14.72 -12.53
C LYS A 91 -4.60 14.58 -13.91
N LEU A 92 -4.20 13.36 -14.28
CA LEU A 92 -3.48 13.11 -15.54
C LEU A 92 -4.41 12.66 -16.69
N ASN A 93 -5.70 12.41 -16.41
CA ASN A 93 -6.69 11.97 -17.40
C ASN A 93 -6.24 10.74 -18.21
N ILE A 94 -5.55 9.79 -17.57
CA ILE A 94 -5.10 8.56 -18.21
C ILE A 94 -6.30 7.61 -18.36
N PRO A 95 -6.59 7.08 -19.56
CA PRO A 95 -7.72 6.19 -19.79
C PRO A 95 -7.40 4.77 -19.31
N ALA A 96 -7.36 4.58 -17.99
CA ALA A 96 -7.15 3.29 -17.34
C ALA A 96 -8.32 2.95 -16.41
N SER A 97 -8.52 1.66 -16.11
CA SER A 97 -9.50 1.25 -15.11
C SER A 97 -8.89 1.25 -13.71
N SER A 98 -9.67 1.69 -12.72
CA SER A 98 -9.26 1.67 -11.29
C SER A 98 -8.81 0.28 -10.83
N ASN A 99 -9.48 -0.78 -11.33
CA ASN A 99 -9.12 -2.15 -11.00
C ASN A 99 -7.72 -2.53 -11.54
N ALA A 100 -7.40 -2.15 -12.79
CA ALA A 100 -6.09 -2.40 -13.37
C ALA A 100 -4.97 -1.67 -12.62
N ILE A 101 -5.19 -0.40 -12.25
CA ILE A 101 -4.26 0.38 -11.43
C ILE A 101 -4.02 -0.30 -10.08
N SER A 102 -5.08 -0.78 -9.43
CA SER A 102 -5.01 -1.44 -8.12
C SER A 102 -4.26 -2.78 -8.18
N ILE A 103 -4.56 -3.63 -9.17
CA ILE A 103 -3.85 -4.91 -9.39
C ILE A 103 -2.37 -4.65 -9.66
N LEU A 104 -2.04 -3.68 -10.54
CA LEU A 104 -0.65 -3.34 -10.83
C LEU A 104 0.09 -2.87 -9.58
N SER A 105 -0.57 -2.06 -8.74
CA SER A 105 0.01 -1.56 -7.49
C SER A 105 0.35 -2.69 -6.52
N ILE A 106 -0.57 -3.66 -6.37
CA ILE A 106 -0.33 -4.86 -5.55
C ILE A 106 0.87 -5.64 -6.09
N LEU A 107 0.90 -5.94 -7.39
CA LEU A 107 1.98 -6.70 -8.00
C LEU A 107 3.34 -6.01 -7.79
N VAL A 108 3.42 -4.69 -8.01
CA VAL A 108 4.65 -3.92 -7.79
C VAL A 108 5.10 -3.97 -6.33
N ILE A 109 4.18 -3.81 -5.37
CA ILE A 109 4.50 -3.90 -3.94
C ILE A 109 5.00 -5.29 -3.55
N PHE A 110 4.34 -6.35 -4.00
CA PHE A 110 4.75 -7.72 -3.68
C PHE A 110 6.07 -8.12 -4.36
N ILE A 111 6.32 -7.70 -5.61
CA ILE A 111 7.60 -7.90 -6.28
C ILE A 111 8.72 -7.15 -5.55
N SER A 112 8.48 -5.89 -5.19
CA SER A 112 9.43 -5.10 -4.41
C SER A 112 9.74 -5.73 -3.06
N LEU A 113 8.71 -6.24 -2.37
CA LEU A 113 8.86 -6.98 -1.12
C LEU A 113 9.70 -8.25 -1.30
N ALA A 114 9.47 -9.03 -2.36
CA ALA A 114 10.28 -10.21 -2.67
C ALA A 114 11.77 -9.87 -2.81
N ILE A 115 12.07 -8.83 -3.58
CA ILE A 115 13.45 -8.36 -3.80
C ILE A 115 14.07 -7.85 -2.50
N SER A 116 13.31 -7.09 -1.72
CA SER A 116 13.76 -6.50 -0.45
C SER A 116 14.04 -7.57 0.61
N ILE A 117 13.17 -8.59 0.72
CA ILE A 117 13.39 -9.76 1.59
C ILE A 117 14.68 -10.48 1.20
N LYS A 118 14.85 -10.79 -0.09
CA LYS A 118 16.04 -11.51 -0.58
C LYS A 118 17.33 -10.75 -0.26
N LYS A 119 17.33 -9.42 -0.41
CA LYS A 119 18.51 -8.59 -0.12
C LYS A 119 18.75 -8.35 1.37
N ASN A 120 17.72 -8.26 2.21
CA ASN A 120 17.87 -7.99 3.66
C ASN A 120 18.06 -9.27 4.49
N LEU A 121 17.26 -10.31 4.23
CA LEU A 121 17.04 -11.38 5.19
C LEU A 121 17.96 -12.57 5.01
N ILE A 122 18.50 -12.86 3.81
CA ILE A 122 19.64 -13.75 3.47
C ILE A 122 19.53 -15.29 3.64
N PRO A 123 18.83 -15.97 4.57
CA PRO A 123 18.42 -17.35 4.32
C PRO A 123 17.08 -17.41 3.58
N GLU A 124 16.97 -18.38 2.68
CA GLU A 124 15.71 -18.83 2.10
C GLU A 124 14.83 -19.42 3.21
N ASN A 125 14.02 -18.58 3.86
CA ASN A 125 12.96 -19.07 4.73
C ASN A 125 11.77 -19.45 3.85
N THR A 126 11.65 -20.73 3.54
CA THR A 126 10.58 -21.29 2.70
C THR A 126 9.19 -20.84 3.17
N ALA A 127 8.96 -20.73 4.49
CA ALA A 127 7.67 -20.29 5.01
C ALA A 127 7.36 -18.83 4.67
N ILE A 128 8.32 -17.90 4.77
CA ILE A 128 8.12 -16.50 4.38
C ILE A 128 7.82 -16.41 2.88
N PHE A 129 8.52 -17.18 2.06
CA PHE A 129 8.30 -17.19 0.62
C PHE A 129 6.91 -17.74 0.26
N SER A 130 6.47 -18.82 0.90
CA SER A 130 5.11 -19.35 0.73
C SER A 130 4.04 -18.33 1.15
N LEU A 131 4.20 -17.70 2.32
CA LEU A 131 3.30 -16.65 2.80
C LEU A 131 3.23 -15.47 1.83
N LEU A 132 4.38 -15.08 1.25
CA LEU A 132 4.47 -14.01 0.25
C LEU A 132 3.68 -14.34 -1.01
N LEU A 133 3.85 -15.56 -1.56
CA LEU A 133 3.12 -15.98 -2.76
C LEU A 133 1.62 -16.09 -2.51
N ILE A 134 1.20 -16.74 -1.42
CA ILE A 134 -0.22 -16.88 -1.07
C ILE A 134 -0.84 -15.50 -0.89
N SER A 135 -0.16 -14.58 -0.20
CA SER A 135 -0.63 -13.21 -0.03
C SER A 135 -0.73 -12.49 -1.38
N CYS A 136 0.30 -12.56 -2.23
CA CYS A 136 0.30 -11.90 -3.54
C CYS A 136 -0.89 -12.35 -4.40
N PHE A 137 -1.08 -13.66 -4.58
CA PHE A 137 -2.20 -14.20 -5.34
C PHE A 137 -3.54 -13.89 -4.70
N GLY A 138 -3.63 -14.00 -3.38
CA GLY A 138 -4.84 -13.66 -2.63
C GLY A 138 -5.26 -12.21 -2.83
N TRP A 139 -4.33 -11.26 -2.69
CA TRP A 139 -4.59 -9.84 -2.90
C TRP A 139 -5.02 -9.52 -4.34
N VAL A 140 -4.37 -10.13 -5.33
CA VAL A 140 -4.79 -9.99 -6.74
C VAL A 140 -6.22 -10.51 -6.93
N SER A 141 -6.56 -11.66 -6.36
CA SER A 141 -7.90 -12.25 -6.46
C SER A 141 -8.97 -11.40 -5.75
N ILE A 142 -8.66 -10.87 -4.56
CA ILE A 142 -9.54 -9.96 -3.81
C ILE A 142 -9.85 -8.71 -4.65
N VAL A 143 -8.81 -8.05 -5.16
CA VAL A 143 -9.00 -6.82 -5.94
C VAL A 143 -9.69 -7.10 -7.26
N TYR A 144 -9.36 -8.22 -7.93
CA TYR A 144 -10.04 -8.61 -9.15
C TYR A 144 -11.56 -8.81 -8.95
N SER A 145 -11.95 -9.43 -7.83
CA SER A 145 -13.36 -9.79 -7.56
C SER A 145 -14.18 -8.67 -6.91
N GLN A 146 -13.60 -7.94 -5.95
CA GLN A 146 -14.33 -6.94 -5.14
C GLN A 146 -13.80 -5.51 -5.31
N GLY A 147 -12.67 -5.32 -5.99
CA GLY A 147 -11.98 -4.03 -6.04
C GLY A 147 -11.34 -3.67 -4.70
N ILE A 148 -11.25 -2.37 -4.41
CA ILE A 148 -10.71 -1.82 -3.17
C ILE A 148 -11.74 -0.90 -2.49
N GLY A 149 -11.62 -0.69 -1.18
CA GLY A 149 -12.48 0.19 -0.39
C GLY A 149 -13.72 -0.46 0.19
N PHE A 150 -13.97 -1.74 -0.08
CA PHE A 150 -15.01 -2.49 0.61
C PHE A 150 -14.60 -2.79 2.06
N ILE A 151 -15.57 -2.81 2.97
CA ILE A 151 -15.36 -3.21 4.36
C ILE A 151 -15.45 -4.74 4.43
N HIS A 152 -14.40 -5.38 4.96
CA HIS A 152 -14.34 -6.82 5.11
C HIS A 152 -15.48 -7.33 5.99
N ARG A 153 -16.14 -8.41 5.55
CA ARG A 153 -17.16 -9.10 6.33
C ARG A 153 -16.63 -10.48 6.73
N TRP A 154 -16.76 -10.80 8.02
CA TRP A 154 -16.14 -12.01 8.61
C TRP A 154 -16.78 -13.33 8.17
N ASP A 155 -17.89 -13.30 7.44
CA ASP A 155 -18.49 -14.44 6.74
C ASP A 155 -17.69 -14.85 5.49
N ASP A 156 -16.91 -13.95 4.91
CA ASP A 156 -16.00 -14.28 3.80
C ASP A 156 -14.73 -14.94 4.34
N ILE A 157 -14.76 -16.27 4.40
CA ILE A 157 -13.65 -17.11 4.88
C ILE A 157 -12.41 -16.92 4.00
N TYR A 158 -12.59 -16.77 2.68
CA TYR A 158 -11.47 -16.63 1.75
C TYR A 158 -10.68 -15.36 2.05
N ILE A 159 -11.36 -14.21 2.11
CA ILE A 159 -10.71 -12.93 2.41
C ILE A 159 -10.06 -12.96 3.80
N SER A 160 -10.76 -13.53 4.79
CA SER A 160 -10.24 -13.67 6.14
C SER A 160 -8.92 -14.45 6.18
N LEU A 161 -8.82 -15.57 5.45
CA LEU A 161 -7.59 -16.36 5.35
C LEU A 161 -6.45 -15.60 4.67
N ILE A 162 -6.73 -14.85 3.60
CA ILE A 162 -5.72 -14.02 2.93
C ILE A 162 -5.21 -12.91 3.85
N LEU A 163 -6.08 -12.27 4.62
CA LEU A 163 -5.68 -11.24 5.59
C LEU A 163 -4.84 -11.83 6.70
N ILE A 164 -5.24 -12.97 7.29
CA ILE A 164 -4.45 -13.68 8.30
C ILE A 164 -3.06 -14.07 7.76
N THR A 165 -3.01 -14.58 6.52
CA THR A 165 -1.74 -14.90 5.85
C THR A 165 -0.87 -13.67 5.68
N SER A 166 -1.47 -12.53 5.31
CA SER A 166 -0.77 -11.25 5.15
C SER A 166 -0.23 -10.74 6.50
N TYR A 167 -0.98 -10.90 7.59
CA TYR A 167 -0.53 -10.53 8.93
C TYR A 167 0.62 -11.43 9.41
N ALA A 168 0.53 -12.74 9.15
CA ALA A 168 1.62 -13.67 9.45
C ALA A 168 2.89 -13.35 8.65
N LEU A 169 2.75 -12.98 7.38
CA LEU A 169 3.86 -12.50 6.54
C LEU A 169 4.51 -11.25 7.15
N VAL A 170 3.72 -10.21 7.45
CA VAL A 170 4.23 -8.97 8.03
C VAL A 170 4.92 -9.23 9.38
N GLY A 171 4.30 -10.03 10.25
CA GLY A 171 4.84 -10.38 11.56
C GLY A 171 6.16 -11.16 11.47
N SER A 172 6.24 -12.16 10.57
CA SER A 172 7.44 -12.98 10.40
C SER A 172 8.64 -12.17 9.87
N ILE A 173 8.42 -11.27 8.91
CA ILE A 173 9.45 -10.37 8.38
C ILE A 173 9.88 -9.38 9.47
N SER A 174 8.92 -8.78 10.18
CA SER A 174 9.20 -7.82 11.26
C SER A 174 10.02 -8.45 12.38
N TYR A 175 9.67 -9.67 12.79
CA TYR A 175 10.40 -10.42 13.80
C TYR A 175 11.85 -10.69 13.38
N GLN A 176 12.08 -11.11 12.13
CA GLN A 176 13.43 -11.34 11.62
C GLN A 176 14.25 -10.04 11.50
N LEU A 177 13.62 -8.93 11.11
CA LEU A 177 14.26 -7.62 11.04
C LEU A 177 14.73 -7.12 12.39
N ILE A 178 13.95 -7.35 13.45
CA ILE A 178 14.30 -6.96 14.82
C ILE A 178 15.37 -7.89 15.39
N ARG A 179 15.26 -9.21 15.14
CA ARG A 179 16.20 -10.21 15.68
C ARG A 179 17.58 -10.15 15.05
N LYS A 180 17.70 -9.80 13.76
CA LYS A 180 18.97 -9.40 13.19
C LYS A 180 19.35 -8.06 13.84
N ASN A 181 20.03 -8.13 14.99
CA ASN A 181 20.79 -7.01 15.51
C ASN A 181 21.75 -6.59 14.40
N PHE A 182 21.41 -5.50 13.72
CA PHE A 182 22.28 -4.81 12.78
C PHE A 182 23.05 -3.75 13.55
#